data_AF-E7NCY1-F1
#
_entry.id   AF-E7NCY1-F1
#
_cell.length_a   1.000
_cell.length_b   1.000
_cell.length_c   1.000
_cell.angle_alpha   90.00
_cell.angle_beta   90.00
_cell.angle_gamma   90.00
#
_symmetry.space_group_name_H-M   'P 1'
#
loop_
_entity.id
_entity.type
_entity.pdbx_description
1 polymer ?
#
loop_
_entity_poly.entity_id
_entity_poly.type
_entity_poly.pdbx_seq_one_letter_code
_entity_poly.pdbx_strand_id
1 'polypeptide(L)'
;LERLLRVGADERRAQRLNAILRSLDSIPGSPRPYAVAIDDDACYLRLAQAVPEAPAPWRVQEEGLTWVMRAGQEPAPAPNGSLLPGLVTVGRIASGADILIDLAFADGEVAVTGDPAMAAEVVTALALELCTNPWSQEAVVVGAGLPTALREVAGGRIQSPEALLADNPLPGRADVITGRRPGAA
;
A
#
# COMPACT_ATOMS: atom_id res chain seq x y z
N LEU A 1 -2.13 13.50 19.94
CA LEU A 1 -1.84 13.20 18.52
C LEU A 1 -0.69 12.21 18.32
N GLU A 2 0.34 12.17 19.19
CA GLU A 2 1.47 11.20 19.15
C GLU A 2 1.11 9.70 19.08
N ARG A 3 -0.17 9.32 19.23
CA ARG A 3 -0.62 7.92 19.24
C ARG A 3 -0.93 7.34 17.85
N LEU A 4 -1.22 8.18 16.85
CA LEU A 4 -1.61 7.71 15.50
C LEU A 4 -0.40 7.46 14.58
N LEU A 5 0.78 7.96 14.93
CA LEU A 5 2.01 7.90 14.12
C LEU A 5 3.06 6.96 14.75
N ARG A 6 2.64 5.75 15.16
CA ARG A 6 3.54 4.68 15.59
C ARG A 6 3.57 3.51 14.63
N VAL A 7 3.13 3.73 13.41
CA VAL A 7 3.16 2.70 12.37
C VAL A 7 4.60 2.36 11.99
N GLY A 8 5.52 3.32 12.11
CA GLY A 8 6.97 3.07 12.07
C GLY A 8 7.61 2.60 13.38
N ALA A 9 6.86 2.36 14.47
CA ALA A 9 7.45 2.15 15.80
C ALA A 9 7.74 0.69 16.16
N ASP A 10 7.21 -0.27 15.40
CA ASP A 10 7.52 -1.69 15.58
C ASP A 10 8.24 -2.23 14.35
N GLU A 11 9.55 -2.03 14.34
CA GLU A 11 10.44 -2.51 13.27
C GLU A 11 10.30 -4.02 13.06
N ARG A 12 10.10 -4.78 14.13
CA ARG A 12 9.95 -6.24 14.06
C ARG A 12 8.66 -6.62 13.33
N ARG A 13 7.55 -5.93 13.63
CA ARG A 13 6.27 -6.14 12.95
C ARG A 13 6.35 -5.76 11.48
N ALA A 14 7.00 -4.65 11.16
CA ALA A 14 7.24 -4.23 9.77
C ALA A 14 8.11 -5.24 9.00
N GLN A 15 9.19 -5.75 9.61
CA GLN A 15 10.05 -6.78 9.00
C GLN A 15 9.27 -8.07 8.70
N ARG A 16 8.46 -8.54 9.67
CA ARG A 16 7.59 -9.71 9.50
C ARG A 16 6.61 -9.50 8.35
N LEU A 17 5.91 -8.36 8.33
CA LEU A 17 4.96 -8.05 7.27
C LEU A 17 5.66 -7.98 5.90
N ASN A 18 6.81 -7.32 5.80
CA ASN A 18 7.56 -7.23 4.55
C ASN A 18 7.96 -8.60 4.00
N ALA A 19 8.43 -9.52 4.85
CA ALA A 19 8.76 -10.89 4.45
C ALA A 19 7.53 -11.64 3.91
N ILE A 20 6.39 -11.49 4.59
CA ILE A 20 5.10 -12.06 4.15
C ILE A 20 4.72 -11.52 2.77
N LEU A 21 4.67 -10.20 2.60
CA LEU A 21 4.20 -9.55 1.37
C LEU A 21 5.04 -9.96 0.14
N ARG A 22 6.37 -10.04 0.30
CA ARG A 22 7.30 -10.45 -0.78
C ARG A 22 7.17 -11.92 -1.16
N SER A 23 6.59 -12.74 -0.29
CA SER A 23 6.37 -14.16 -0.57
C SER A 23 5.07 -14.44 -1.32
N LEU A 24 4.12 -13.50 -1.34
CA LEU A 24 2.77 -13.75 -1.85
C LEU A 24 2.74 -14.10 -3.34
N ASP A 25 3.66 -13.54 -4.13
CA ASP A 25 3.74 -13.83 -5.57
C ASP A 25 4.14 -15.28 -5.87
N SER A 26 4.74 -15.98 -4.90
CA SER A 26 5.08 -17.40 -5.03
C SER A 26 3.89 -18.35 -4.77
N ILE A 27 2.76 -17.81 -4.30
CA ILE A 27 1.61 -18.63 -3.90
C ILE A 27 0.70 -18.89 -5.12
N PRO A 28 0.42 -20.17 -5.46
CA PRO A 28 -0.53 -20.51 -6.52
C PRO A 28 -1.90 -19.89 -6.28
N GLY A 29 -2.55 -19.47 -7.37
CA GLY A 29 -3.87 -18.81 -7.30
C GLY A 29 -3.80 -17.30 -7.03
N SER A 30 -2.60 -16.74 -6.78
CA SER A 30 -2.34 -15.31 -6.63
C SER A 30 -3.38 -14.63 -5.73
N PRO A 31 -3.38 -14.92 -4.41
CA PRO A 31 -4.32 -14.30 -3.49
C PRO A 31 -4.26 -12.79 -3.63
N ARG A 32 -5.43 -12.13 -3.58
CA ARG A 32 -5.55 -10.68 -3.66
C ARG A 32 -6.04 -10.13 -2.32
N PRO A 33 -5.13 -9.92 -1.35
CA PRO A 33 -5.48 -9.22 -0.14
C PRO A 33 -5.80 -7.76 -0.45
N TYR A 34 -6.76 -7.19 0.26
CA TYR A 34 -7.04 -5.75 0.23
C TYR A 34 -6.73 -5.06 1.57
N ALA A 35 -6.58 -5.85 2.63
CA ALA A 35 -6.27 -5.36 3.96
C ALA A 35 -5.44 -6.39 4.74
N VAL A 36 -4.71 -5.89 5.73
CA VAL A 36 -3.91 -6.69 6.65
C VAL A 36 -4.23 -6.26 8.08
N ALA A 37 -4.42 -7.22 8.97
CA ALA A 37 -4.25 -6.99 10.40
C ALA A 37 -2.98 -7.70 10.87
N ILE A 38 -2.16 -7.06 11.70
CA ILE A 38 -0.96 -7.70 12.24
C ILE A 38 -0.73 -7.30 13.69
N ASP A 39 -0.52 -8.31 14.53
CA ASP A 39 -0.17 -8.18 15.94
C ASP A 39 1.10 -8.99 16.25
N ASP A 40 1.40 -9.16 17.54
CA ASP A 40 2.57 -9.89 18.00
C ASP A 40 2.48 -11.40 17.75
N ASP A 41 1.27 -11.95 17.59
CA ASP A 41 1.00 -13.38 17.50
C ASP A 41 0.77 -13.85 16.06
N ALA A 42 0.23 -12.99 15.18
CA ALA A 42 -0.15 -13.37 13.83
C ALA A 42 -0.28 -12.19 12.86
N CYS A 43 -0.21 -12.53 11.58
CA CYS A 43 -0.61 -11.70 10.45
C CYS A 43 -1.87 -12.29 9.83
N TYR A 44 -2.85 -11.45 9.53
CA TYR A 44 -4.14 -11.79 8.96
C TYR A 44 -4.30 -11.03 7.64
N LEU A 45 -4.36 -11.76 6.53
CA LEU A 45 -4.67 -11.20 5.22
C LEU A 45 -6.17 -11.31 4.97
N ARG A 46 -6.82 -10.18 4.68
CA ARG A 46 -8.22 -10.14 4.25
C ARG A 46 -8.29 -10.19 2.74
N LEU A 47 -8.98 -11.20 2.21
CA LEU A 47 -9.07 -11.46 0.77
C LEU A 47 -10.40 -10.93 0.22
N ALA A 48 -10.37 -10.38 -1.00
CA ALA A 48 -11.57 -9.88 -1.66
C ALA A 48 -12.51 -11.00 -2.16
N GLN A 49 -11.95 -12.19 -2.37
CA GLN A 49 -12.67 -13.40 -2.76
C GLN A 49 -12.21 -14.54 -1.87
N ALA A 50 -13.13 -15.44 -1.54
CA ALA A 50 -12.81 -16.59 -0.70
C ALA A 50 -11.84 -17.53 -1.42
N VAL A 51 -10.72 -17.83 -0.77
CA VAL A 51 -9.75 -18.84 -1.21
C VAL A 51 -9.64 -19.90 -0.11
N PRO A 52 -10.36 -21.03 -0.25
CA PRO A 52 -10.52 -22.01 0.83
C PRO A 52 -9.29 -22.90 1.03
N GLU A 53 -8.37 -22.92 0.07
CA GLU A 53 -7.14 -23.70 0.11
C GLU A 53 -5.94 -22.76 0.17
N ALA A 54 -5.17 -22.85 1.25
CA ALA A 54 -3.95 -22.08 1.43
C ALA A 54 -2.76 -23.03 1.64
N PRO A 55 -1.58 -22.75 1.05
CA PRO A 55 -0.40 -23.56 1.31
C PRO A 55 0.10 -23.34 2.74
N ALA A 56 0.72 -24.37 3.33
CA ALA A 56 1.42 -24.19 4.61
C ALA A 56 2.49 -23.07 4.51
N PRO A 57 2.67 -22.23 5.54
CA PRO A 57 2.07 -22.32 6.88
C PRO A 57 0.74 -21.55 7.03
N TRP A 58 0.16 -21.03 5.96
CA TRP A 58 -1.11 -20.32 6.03
C TRP A 58 -2.23 -21.21 6.53
N ARG A 59 -3.09 -20.64 7.39
CA ARG A 59 -4.34 -21.25 7.81
C ARG A 59 -5.50 -20.42 7.30
N VAL A 60 -6.53 -21.10 6.84
CA VAL A 60 -7.76 -20.47 6.38
C VAL A 60 -8.71 -20.27 7.56
N GLN A 61 -9.34 -19.10 7.61
CA GLN A 61 -10.43 -18.72 8.50
C GLN A 61 -11.53 -18.05 7.68
N GLU A 62 -12.71 -17.86 8.30
CA GLU A 62 -13.85 -17.15 7.70
C GLU A 62 -14.15 -17.66 6.28
N GLU A 63 -14.27 -18.98 6.16
CA GLU A 63 -14.67 -19.64 4.90
C GLU A 63 -13.79 -19.29 3.69
N GLY A 64 -12.51 -18.96 3.90
CA GLY A 64 -11.59 -18.58 2.82
C GLY A 64 -11.37 -17.08 2.66
N LEU A 65 -12.08 -16.24 3.40
CA LEU A 65 -11.93 -14.78 3.32
C LEU A 65 -10.74 -14.25 4.10
N THR A 66 -10.20 -15.06 5.03
CA THR A 66 -9.08 -14.67 5.85
C THR A 66 -8.01 -15.73 5.87
N TRP A 67 -6.80 -15.33 5.53
CA TRP A 67 -5.61 -16.18 5.66
C TRP A 67 -4.76 -15.71 6.82
N VAL A 68 -4.33 -16.64 7.67
CA VAL A 68 -3.61 -16.35 8.90
C VAL A 68 -2.26 -17.05 8.93
N MET A 69 -1.23 -16.29 9.25
CA MET A 69 0.12 -16.80 9.49
C MET A 69 0.55 -16.43 10.91
N ARG A 70 1.04 -17.41 11.68
CA ARG A 70 1.55 -17.17 13.04
C ARG A 70 2.91 -16.51 13.00
N ALA A 71 3.17 -15.68 14.00
CA ALA A 71 4.49 -15.11 14.24
C ALA A 71 5.56 -16.21 14.34
N GLY A 72 6.70 -15.99 13.68
CA GLY A 72 7.80 -16.94 13.60
C GLY A 72 7.65 -18.00 12.50
N GLN A 73 6.55 -17.98 11.73
CA GLN A 73 6.37 -18.83 10.56
C GLN A 73 6.55 -18.05 9.25
N GLU A 74 7.00 -16.80 9.32
CA GLU A 74 7.26 -15.99 8.14
C GLU A 74 8.33 -16.63 7.25
N PRO A 75 8.17 -16.58 5.92
CA PRO A 75 9.17 -17.09 5.00
C PRO A 75 10.45 -16.28 5.08
N ALA A 76 11.55 -16.86 4.61
CA ALA A 76 12.79 -16.12 4.42
C ALA A 76 12.54 -14.93 3.47
N PRO A 77 13.15 -13.75 3.71
CA PRO A 77 12.99 -12.60 2.83
C PRO A 77 13.31 -12.95 1.37
N ALA A 78 12.32 -12.81 0.49
CA ALA A 78 12.50 -13.00 -0.94
C ALA A 78 12.97 -11.68 -1.59
N PRO A 79 13.83 -11.71 -2.63
CA PRO A 79 14.23 -10.50 -3.35
C PRO A 79 13.12 -9.92 -4.22
N ASN A 80 11.96 -10.58 -4.29
CA ASN A 80 10.81 -10.16 -5.07
C ASN A 80 10.26 -8.80 -4.63
N GLY A 81 9.53 -8.16 -5.56
CA GLY A 81 8.69 -7.00 -5.27
C GLY A 81 7.57 -7.33 -4.29
N SER A 82 6.97 -6.30 -3.69
CA SER A 82 5.77 -6.46 -2.87
C SER A 82 4.54 -6.48 -3.76
N LEU A 83 3.62 -7.41 -3.53
CA LEU A 83 2.32 -7.41 -4.22
C LEU A 83 1.38 -6.27 -3.78
N LEU A 84 1.66 -5.64 -2.64
CA LEU A 84 0.84 -4.58 -2.08
C LEU A 84 1.69 -3.33 -1.80
N PRO A 85 2.18 -2.64 -2.84
CA PRO A 85 3.01 -1.45 -2.66
C PRO A 85 2.22 -0.26 -2.09
N GLY A 86 0.89 -0.25 -2.23
CA GLY A 86 -0.02 0.77 -1.70
C GLY A 86 -0.51 0.52 -0.26
N LEU A 87 0.03 -0.49 0.44
CA LEU A 87 -0.39 -0.85 1.79
C LEU A 87 0.07 0.18 2.83
N VAL A 88 -0.89 0.77 3.53
CA VAL A 88 -0.71 1.82 4.55
C VAL A 88 -1.53 1.52 5.79
N THR A 89 -1.13 2.04 6.95
CA THR A 89 -1.86 1.82 8.20
C THR A 89 -2.93 2.87 8.44
N VAL A 90 -4.11 2.41 8.85
CA VAL A 90 -5.25 3.27 9.18
C VAL A 90 -5.51 3.39 10.68
N GLY A 91 -4.90 2.52 11.48
CA GLY A 91 -4.96 2.62 12.93
C GLY A 91 -4.57 1.33 13.62
N ARG A 92 -4.75 1.34 14.95
CA ARG A 92 -4.52 0.20 15.82
C ARG A 92 -5.78 -0.07 16.63
N ILE A 93 -6.24 -1.31 16.65
CA ILE A 93 -7.40 -1.72 17.45
C ILE A 93 -7.01 -2.00 18.90
N ALA A 94 -8.01 -2.06 19.79
CA ALA A 94 -7.81 -2.23 21.23
C ALA A 94 -7.03 -3.50 21.62
N SER A 95 -7.09 -4.55 20.80
CA SER A 95 -6.31 -5.78 20.98
C SER A 95 -4.82 -5.63 20.64
N GLY A 96 -4.40 -4.49 20.08
CA GLY A 96 -3.00 -4.20 19.74
C GLY A 96 -2.61 -4.49 18.30
N ALA A 97 -3.53 -5.00 17.47
CA ALA A 97 -3.28 -5.22 16.05
C ALA A 97 -3.27 -3.90 15.26
N ASP A 98 -2.25 -3.71 14.43
CA ASP A 98 -2.25 -2.68 13.40
C ASP A 98 -3.14 -3.11 12.24
N ILE A 99 -3.95 -2.19 11.75
CA ILE A 99 -4.85 -2.40 10.62
C ILE A 99 -4.33 -1.59 9.44
N LEU A 100 -4.05 -2.29 8.35
CA LEU A 100 -3.56 -1.72 7.10
C LEU A 100 -4.54 -2.00 5.97
N ILE A 101 -4.63 -1.06 5.04
CA ILE A 101 -5.42 -1.17 3.81
C ILE A 101 -4.51 -0.92 2.61
N ASP A 102 -4.74 -1.63 1.52
CA ASP A 102 -4.07 -1.35 0.26
C ASP A 102 -4.86 -0.31 -0.51
N LEU A 103 -4.31 0.90 -0.62
CA LEU A 103 -4.94 1.97 -1.39
C LEU A 103 -5.03 1.64 -2.88
N ALA A 104 -4.11 0.79 -3.40
CA ALA A 104 -4.12 0.37 -4.79
C ALA A 104 -5.26 -0.63 -5.10
N PHE A 105 -5.89 -1.19 -4.07
CA PHE A 105 -7.05 -2.06 -4.23
C PHE A 105 -8.34 -1.28 -4.52
N ALA A 106 -8.41 0.01 -4.14
CA ALA A 106 -9.59 0.83 -4.40
C ALA A 106 -9.79 1.03 -5.91
N ASP A 107 -10.95 0.66 -6.43
CA ASP A 107 -11.37 0.94 -7.81
C ASP A 107 -11.88 2.38 -7.94
N GLY A 108 -11.04 3.35 -7.53
CA GLY A 108 -11.39 4.78 -7.54
C GLY A 108 -10.66 5.62 -6.50
N GLU A 109 -11.22 6.80 -6.23
CA GLU A 109 -10.67 7.76 -5.28
C GLU A 109 -10.89 7.33 -3.84
N VAL A 110 -9.85 7.48 -3.00
CA VAL A 110 -9.96 7.31 -1.55
C VAL A 110 -10.01 8.70 -0.91
N ALA A 111 -11.12 9.01 -0.23
CA ALA A 111 -11.33 10.29 0.44
C ALA A 111 -11.22 10.15 1.96
N VAL A 112 -10.41 11.00 2.59
CA VAL A 112 -10.37 11.16 4.05
C VAL A 112 -11.27 12.33 4.43
N THR A 113 -12.30 12.07 5.24
CA THR A 113 -13.31 13.06 5.61
C THR A 113 -13.30 13.33 7.13
N GLY A 114 -13.91 14.45 7.54
CA GLY A 114 -13.93 14.90 8.94
C GLY A 114 -13.37 16.31 9.09
N ASP A 115 -12.74 16.59 10.24
CA ASP A 115 -12.03 17.85 10.45
C ASP A 115 -10.91 18.01 9.40
N PRO A 116 -10.85 19.13 8.65
CA PRO A 116 -9.88 19.30 7.57
C PRO A 116 -8.41 19.24 8.01
N ALA A 117 -8.09 19.73 9.21
CA ALA A 117 -6.71 19.69 9.71
C ALA A 117 -6.33 18.24 10.05
N MET A 118 -7.21 17.50 10.72
CA MET A 118 -7.03 16.08 10.99
C MET A 118 -6.93 15.25 9.70
N ALA A 119 -7.77 15.53 8.70
CA ALA A 119 -7.72 14.86 7.41
C ALA A 119 -6.38 15.09 6.70
N ALA A 120 -5.87 16.32 6.71
CA ALA A 120 -4.57 16.66 6.14
C ALA A 120 -3.41 15.94 6.86
N GLU A 121 -3.48 15.81 8.19
CA GLU A 121 -2.50 15.03 8.97
C GLU A 121 -2.53 13.55 8.59
N VAL A 122 -3.72 12.95 8.46
CA VAL A 122 -3.86 11.55 8.04
C VAL A 122 -3.27 11.37 6.64
N VAL A 123 -3.63 12.21 5.66
CA VAL A 123 -3.07 12.11 4.30
C VAL A 123 -1.55 12.27 4.31
N THR A 124 -1.02 13.19 5.12
CA THR A 124 0.43 13.36 5.29
C THR A 124 1.09 12.10 5.86
N ALA A 125 0.45 11.44 6.83
CA ALA A 125 0.93 10.19 7.42
C ALA A 125 0.95 9.04 6.40
N LEU A 126 -0.13 8.88 5.62
CA LEU A 126 -0.20 7.85 4.57
C LEU A 126 0.88 8.09 3.50
N ALA A 127 1.09 9.35 3.08
CA ALA A 127 2.13 9.71 2.14
C ALA A 127 3.53 9.42 2.69
N LEU A 128 3.79 9.70 3.97
CA LEU A 128 5.05 9.34 4.63
C LEU A 128 5.27 7.82 4.61
N GLU A 129 4.26 7.05 5.00
CA GLU A 129 4.33 5.58 5.01
C GLU A 129 4.65 5.02 3.63
N LEU A 130 3.97 5.45 2.57
CA LEU A 130 4.26 5.01 1.20
C LEU A 130 5.70 5.34 0.76
N CYS A 131 6.31 6.37 1.34
CA CYS A 131 7.68 6.74 1.04
C CYS A 131 8.72 5.96 1.85
N THR A 132 8.36 5.51 3.06
CA THR A 132 9.31 4.90 3.99
C THR A 132 9.15 3.39 4.15
N ASN A 133 7.98 2.83 3.82
CA ASN A 133 7.71 1.41 4.00
C ASN A 133 8.59 0.54 3.07
N PRO A 134 9.14 -0.57 3.57
CA PRO A 134 10.02 -1.44 2.78
C PRO A 134 9.28 -2.21 1.67
N TRP A 135 7.95 -2.31 1.76
CA TRP A 135 7.09 -2.89 0.74
C TRP A 135 6.56 -1.86 -0.28
N SER A 136 6.70 -0.56 -0.01
CA SER A 136 6.14 0.50 -0.87
C SER A 136 7.15 1.06 -1.89
N GLN A 137 8.27 0.36 -2.12
CA GLN A 137 9.34 0.86 -3.01
C GLN A 137 8.86 1.09 -4.45
N GLU A 138 7.91 0.29 -4.91
CA GLU A 138 7.31 0.39 -6.25
C GLU A 138 6.15 1.40 -6.31
N ALA A 139 5.69 1.92 -5.16
CA ALA A 139 4.67 2.96 -5.16
C ALA A 139 5.26 4.28 -5.67
N VAL A 140 4.52 4.96 -6.54
CA VAL A 140 4.81 6.32 -6.97
C VAL A 140 3.96 7.27 -6.13
N VAL A 141 4.61 8.17 -5.39
CA VAL A 141 3.93 9.13 -4.51
C VAL A 141 4.07 10.53 -5.09
N VAL A 142 2.94 11.12 -5.46
CA VAL A 142 2.86 12.49 -5.98
C VAL A 142 1.92 13.29 -5.09
N GLY A 143 2.36 14.47 -4.65
CA GLY A 143 1.64 15.22 -3.64
C GLY A 143 1.53 16.72 -3.94
N ALA A 144 0.30 17.23 -3.87
CA ALA A 144 -0.02 18.65 -3.83
C ALA A 144 -0.45 19.04 -2.42
N GLY A 145 -0.04 20.21 -1.93
CA GLY A 145 -0.44 20.72 -0.61
C GLY A 145 0.16 19.97 0.58
N LEU A 146 1.09 19.03 0.37
CA LEU A 146 1.78 18.32 1.45
C LEU A 146 2.78 19.25 2.18
N PRO A 147 2.96 19.09 3.52
CA PRO A 147 3.92 19.88 4.28
C PRO A 147 5.36 19.76 3.75
N THR A 148 6.12 20.86 3.73
CA THR A 148 7.52 20.84 3.27
C THR A 148 8.39 19.89 4.09
N ALA A 149 8.16 19.78 5.41
CA ALA A 149 8.87 18.85 6.28
C ALA A 149 8.75 17.39 5.82
N LEU A 150 7.63 17.01 5.19
CA LEU A 150 7.48 15.67 4.65
C LEU A 150 8.45 15.41 3.48
N ARG A 151 8.69 16.41 2.63
CA ARG A 151 9.66 16.31 1.51
C ARG A 151 11.10 16.22 2.02
N GLU A 152 11.41 16.84 3.15
CA GLU A 152 12.74 16.74 3.77
C GLU A 152 13.01 15.30 4.25
N VAL A 153 11.99 14.61 4.76
CA VAL A 153 12.10 13.21 5.23
C VAL A 153 12.05 12.23 4.06
N ALA A 154 11.10 12.39 3.14
CA ALA A 154 10.87 11.45 2.05
C ALA A 154 11.84 11.65 0.86
N GLY A 155 12.49 12.81 0.76
CA GLY A 155 13.39 13.14 -0.33
C GLY A 155 12.73 12.95 -1.70
N GLY A 156 13.44 12.29 -2.61
CA GLY A 156 12.96 12.01 -3.96
C GLY A 156 11.80 11.00 -4.06
N ARG A 157 11.36 10.40 -2.94
CA ARG A 157 10.20 9.49 -2.94
C ARG A 157 8.87 10.22 -3.12
N ILE A 158 8.81 11.52 -2.82
CA ILE A 158 7.64 12.36 -3.08
C ILE A 158 7.95 13.30 -4.23
N GLN A 159 7.19 13.15 -5.32
CA GLN A 159 7.27 14.03 -6.47
C GLN A 159 6.22 15.14 -6.38
N SER A 160 6.50 16.25 -7.06
CA SER A 160 5.48 17.27 -7.32
C SER A 160 4.64 16.88 -8.54
N PRO A 161 3.37 17.29 -8.63
CA PRO A 161 2.55 17.06 -9.82
C PRO A 161 3.21 17.59 -11.09
N GLU A 162 3.91 18.72 -11.00
CA GLU A 162 4.62 19.33 -12.11
C GLU A 162 5.78 18.46 -12.61
N ALA A 163 6.53 17.85 -11.69
CA ALA A 163 7.63 16.93 -12.03
C ALA A 163 7.13 15.67 -12.74
N LEU A 164 6.01 15.10 -12.29
CA LEU A 164 5.41 13.92 -12.93
C LEU A 164 5.01 14.21 -14.39
N LEU A 165 4.44 15.38 -14.64
CA LEU A 165 4.06 15.81 -16.00
C LEU A 165 5.27 16.05 -16.90
N ALA A 166 6.42 16.43 -16.33
CA ALA A 166 7.66 16.67 -17.07
C ALA A 166 8.37 15.36 -17.48
N ASP A 167 8.34 14.34 -16.61
CA ASP A 167 8.98 13.03 -16.85
C ASP A 167 8.18 12.11 -17.77
N ASN A 168 6.89 12.42 -17.99
CA ASN A 168 5.99 11.60 -18.79
C ASN A 168 5.17 12.48 -19.76
N PRO A 169 5.76 12.95 -20.88
CA PRO A 169 4.99 13.66 -21.89
C PRO A 169 3.90 12.71 -22.39
N LEU A 170 2.64 13.02 -22.09
CA LEU A 170 1.48 12.22 -22.51
C LEU A 170 1.61 11.86 -24.00
N PRO A 171 1.72 10.58 -24.38
CA PRO A 171 1.67 10.22 -25.78
C PRO A 171 0.29 10.60 -26.32
N GLY A 172 0.26 11.51 -27.30
CA GLY A 172 -0.93 11.75 -28.13
C GLY A 172 -1.66 13.09 -28.01
N ARG A 173 -1.15 14.10 -27.29
CA ARG A 173 -1.86 15.41 -27.22
C ARG A 173 -1.68 16.33 -28.43
N ALA A 174 -0.94 15.94 -29.47
CA ALA A 174 -0.75 16.78 -30.66
C ALA A 174 -1.86 16.62 -31.74
N ASP A 175 -2.48 15.44 -31.86
CA ASP A 175 -3.23 15.11 -33.09
C ASP A 175 -4.76 15.14 -32.96
N VAL A 176 -5.31 15.32 -31.75
CA VAL A 176 -6.77 15.23 -31.53
C VAL A 176 -7.50 16.56 -31.80
N ILE A 177 -6.79 17.70 -31.93
CA ILE A 177 -7.43 19.03 -32.15
C ILE A 177 -7.36 19.54 -33.60
N THR A 178 -6.68 18.86 -34.54
CA THR A 178 -6.58 19.38 -35.93
C THR A 178 -7.54 18.74 -36.93
N GLY A 179 -8.33 17.73 -36.53
CA GLY A 179 -9.43 17.20 -37.36
C GLY A 179 -9.01 16.62 -38.72
N ARG A 180 -7.72 16.33 -38.95
CA ARG A 180 -7.27 15.66 -40.18
C ARG A 180 -7.21 14.15 -39.96
N ARG A 181 -8.05 13.41 -40.68
CA ARG A 181 -7.89 11.96 -40.82
C ARG A 181 -6.65 11.67 -41.68
N PRO A 182 -5.74 10.78 -41.26
CA PRO A 182 -4.73 10.21 -42.15
C PRO A 182 -5.41 9.21 -43.08
N GLY A 183 -5.23 9.37 -44.40
CA GLY A 183 -5.63 8.36 -45.39
C GLY A 183 -6.84 8.75 -46.25
N ALA A 184 -6.66 9.73 -47.12
CA ALA A 184 -7.37 9.78 -48.39
C ALA A 184 -6.32 9.88 -49.50
N ALA A 185 -6.01 8.73 -50.09
CA ALA A 185 -5.42 8.61 -51.42
C ALA A 185 -6.50 8.01 -52.33
#